data_AF-A0A8S3XI14-F1
#
_entry.id   AF-A0A8S3XI14-F1
#
_cell.length_a   1.000
_cell.length_b   1.000
_cell.length_c   1.000
_cell.angle_alpha   90.00
_cell.angle_beta   90.00
_cell.angle_gamma   90.00
#
_symmetry.space_group_name_H-M   'P 1'
#
loop_
_entity.id
_entity.type
_entity.pdbx_description
1 polymer ?
#
loop_
_entity_poly.entity_id
_entity_poly.type
_entity_poly.pdbx_seq_one_letter_code
_entity_poly.pdbx_strand_id
1 'polypeptide(L)'
;MRRGDGVVDYGERVISRSVDKTKFPEKLLTFNSWRVMNVLRKLTEEKLKTCEVNEFEFYNRYVAGSLDQSTEIINAEQGTPSWHKARKVRLTAFKARAQFTYYSNKNADWDKRYQEVFHSNFLGNEDTIRGLRCEAVARDLYAEHYSCMILESGLLVRPELPWLSARF
;
A
#
# COMPACT_ATOMS: atom_id res chain seq x y z
N MET A 1 -61.11 8.03 -1.32
CA MET A 1 -60.28 9.25 -1.46
C MET A 1 -58.94 8.96 -0.81
N ARG A 2 -57.85 9.01 -1.60
CA ARG A 2 -56.52 8.49 -1.28
C ARG A 2 -55.76 9.46 -0.37
N ARG A 3 -55.08 8.94 0.65
CA ARG A 3 -54.12 9.68 1.48
C ARG A 3 -52.90 9.98 0.60
N GLY A 4 -52.48 11.25 0.57
CA GLY A 4 -51.31 11.69 -0.18
C GLY A 4 -50.04 11.23 0.51
N ASP A 5 -49.28 10.38 -0.18
CA ASP A 5 -47.92 10.00 0.17
C ASP A 5 -47.00 11.22 -0.03
N GLY A 6 -46.57 11.81 1.08
CA GLY A 6 -45.48 12.77 1.10
C GLY A 6 -44.16 12.00 0.97
N VAL A 7 -43.75 11.72 -0.27
CA VAL A 7 -42.42 11.22 -0.58
C VAL A 7 -41.44 12.38 -0.37
N VAL A 8 -40.60 12.27 0.66
CA VAL A 8 -39.49 13.20 0.87
C VAL A 8 -38.40 12.83 -0.13
N ASP A 9 -38.25 13.68 -1.15
CA ASP A 9 -37.22 13.59 -2.17
C ASP A 9 -35.84 13.90 -1.54
N TYR A 10 -35.07 12.87 -1.20
CA TYR A 10 -33.65 12.98 -0.88
C TYR A 10 -32.78 12.91 -2.14
N GLY A 11 -33.24 13.56 -3.21
CA GLY A 11 -32.55 13.69 -4.48
C GLY A 11 -31.50 14.80 -4.51
N GLU A 12 -30.55 14.83 -3.57
CA GLU A 12 -29.24 15.40 -3.94
C GLU A 12 -28.50 14.34 -4.75
N ARG A 13 -28.69 14.40 -6.09
CA ARG A 13 -27.74 13.80 -7.02
C ARG A 13 -26.36 14.33 -6.64
N VAL A 14 -25.57 13.50 -5.98
CA VAL A 14 -24.13 13.69 -5.88
C VAL A 14 -23.64 13.76 -7.32
N ILE A 15 -23.44 14.97 -7.81
CA ILE A 15 -22.77 15.22 -9.08
C ILE A 15 -21.42 14.54 -8.91
N SER A 16 -21.25 13.39 -9.54
CA SER A 16 -19.96 12.71 -9.60
C SER A 16 -19.03 13.68 -10.32
N ARG A 17 -18.28 14.47 -9.55
CA ARG A 17 -17.10 15.14 -10.08
C ARG A 17 -16.30 14.01 -10.70
N SER A 18 -16.18 14.03 -12.02
CA SER A 18 -15.36 13.06 -12.75
C SER A 18 -13.96 13.13 -12.15
N VAL A 19 -13.64 12.21 -11.25
CA VAL A 19 -12.30 12.10 -10.70
C VAL A 19 -11.45 11.70 -11.89
N ASP A 20 -10.56 12.61 -12.32
CA ASP A 20 -9.55 12.29 -13.31
C ASP A 20 -8.67 11.18 -12.72
N LYS A 21 -9.00 9.94 -13.12
CA LYS A 21 -8.38 8.71 -12.62
C LYS A 21 -6.88 8.71 -12.89
N THR A 22 -6.43 9.42 -13.93
CA THR A 22 -5.01 9.49 -14.31
C THR A 22 -4.16 10.23 -13.28
N LYS A 23 -4.74 11.19 -12.55
CA LYS A 23 -4.03 12.00 -11.54
C LYS A 23 -4.23 11.53 -10.10
N PHE A 24 -5.07 10.52 -9.89
CA PHE A 24 -5.32 9.99 -8.54
C PHE A 24 -4.06 9.37 -7.90
N PRO A 25 -3.23 8.59 -8.62
CA PRO A 25 -1.98 8.06 -8.08
C PRO A 25 -1.04 9.15 -7.56
N GLU A 26 -0.80 10.20 -8.35
CA GLU A 26 0.07 11.32 -7.96
C GLU A 26 -0.45 12.06 -6.72
N LYS A 27 -1.77 12.30 -6.65
CA LYS A 27 -2.40 12.91 -5.46
C LYS A 27 -2.23 12.05 -4.21
N LEU A 28 -2.33 10.73 -4.35
CA LEU A 28 -2.14 9.80 -3.23
C LEU A 28 -0.67 9.79 -2.77
N LEU A 29 0.27 9.80 -3.72
CA LEU A 29 1.71 9.82 -3.45
C LEU A 29 2.17 11.11 -2.76
N THR A 30 1.54 12.25 -3.09
CA THR A 30 1.89 13.57 -2.58
C THR A 30 1.04 14.04 -1.40
N PHE A 31 0.11 13.21 -0.92
CA PHE A 31 -0.77 13.57 0.19
C PHE A 31 0.01 13.86 1.49
N ASN A 32 -0.23 15.02 2.11
CA ASN A 32 0.51 15.48 3.30
C ASN A 32 0.08 14.76 4.58
N SER A 33 0.77 13.67 4.94
CA SER A 33 0.70 13.04 6.27
C SER A 33 1.92 13.46 7.10
N TRP A 34 1.88 14.71 7.59
CA TRP A 34 3.06 15.40 8.12
C TRP A 34 3.65 14.78 9.38
N ARG A 35 2.84 14.27 10.31
CA ARG A 35 3.36 13.96 11.66
C ARG A 35 4.18 12.67 11.72
N VAL A 36 3.65 11.55 11.21
CA VAL A 36 4.35 10.26 11.25
C VAL A 36 5.42 10.18 10.16
N MET A 37 5.13 10.66 8.95
CA MET A 37 6.06 10.54 7.84
C MET A 37 7.33 11.38 8.05
N ASN A 38 7.21 12.57 8.66
CA ASN A 38 8.38 13.40 8.95
C ASN A 38 9.32 12.75 9.98
N VAL A 39 8.77 12.09 11.01
CA VAL A 39 9.57 11.37 12.01
C VAL A 39 10.31 10.21 11.36
N LEU A 40 9.60 9.38 10.58
CA LEU A 40 10.22 8.25 9.87
C LEU A 40 11.27 8.71 8.86
N ARG A 41 11.03 9.82 8.16
CA ARG A 41 11.99 10.37 7.20
C ARG A 41 13.26 10.81 7.92
N LYS A 42 13.12 11.57 9.01
CA LYS A 42 14.26 11.99 9.83
C LYS A 42 15.07 10.80 10.35
N LEU A 43 14.42 9.77 10.86
CA LEU A 43 15.09 8.55 11.31
C LEU A 43 15.81 7.82 10.17
N THR A 44 15.23 7.81 8.97
CA THR A 44 15.87 7.24 7.78
C THR A 44 17.13 8.02 7.43
N GLU A 45 17.05 9.35 7.37
CA GLU A 45 18.20 10.22 7.08
C GLU A 45 19.30 10.09 8.13
N GLU A 46 18.96 10.00 9.41
CA GLU A 46 19.91 9.77 10.50
C GLU A 46 20.58 8.40 10.36
N LYS A 47 19.80 7.35 10.06
CA LYS A 47 20.36 6.00 9.90
C LYS A 47 21.30 5.91 8.71
N LEU A 48 20.95 6.52 7.57
CA LEU A 48 21.78 6.53 6.36
C LEU A 48 23.14 7.22 6.54
N LYS A 49 23.29 8.12 7.51
CA LYS A 49 24.59 8.74 7.84
C LYS A 49 25.54 7.80 8.60
N THR A 50 24.99 6.74 9.17
CA THR A 50 25.71 5.81 10.07
C THR A 50 25.79 4.38 9.53
N CYS A 51 25.17 4.12 8.38
CA CYS A 51 25.19 2.80 7.76
C CYS A 51 26.52 2.55 7.04
N GLU A 52 26.83 1.28 6.81
CA GLU A 52 28.02 0.91 6.05
C GLU A 52 27.89 1.38 4.59
N VAL A 53 29.03 1.57 3.91
CA VAL A 53 29.07 2.05 2.52
C VAL A 53 28.22 1.18 1.60
N ASN A 54 28.32 -0.15 1.76
CA ASN A 54 27.55 -1.10 0.94
C ASN A 54 26.03 -0.97 1.16
N GLU A 55 25.60 -0.72 2.39
CA GLU A 55 24.18 -0.53 2.73
C GLU A 55 23.65 0.79 2.16
N PHE A 56 24.45 1.86 2.25
CA PHE A 56 24.15 3.17 1.68
C PHE A 56 24.00 3.09 0.16
N GLU A 57 24.95 2.43 -0.51
CA GLU A 57 24.90 2.23 -1.97
C GLU A 57 23.71 1.38 -2.38
N PHE A 58 23.42 0.30 -1.65
CA PHE A 58 22.25 -0.53 -1.90
C PHE A 58 20.96 0.27 -1.78
N TYR A 59 20.82 1.06 -0.72
CA TYR A 59 19.65 1.90 -0.50
C TYR A 59 19.43 2.87 -1.66
N ASN A 60 20.45 3.65 -2.03
CA ASN A 60 20.32 4.64 -3.09
C ASN A 60 20.07 4.02 -4.46
N ARG A 61 20.58 2.82 -4.71
CA ARG A 61 20.46 2.15 -6.01
C ARG A 61 19.14 1.40 -6.20
N TYR A 62 18.61 0.80 -5.13
CA TYR A 62 17.50 -0.16 -5.25
C TYR A 62 16.26 0.21 -4.43
N VAL A 63 16.41 1.01 -3.38
CA VAL A 63 15.31 1.35 -2.47
C VAL A 63 14.79 2.75 -2.77
N ALA A 64 15.68 3.74 -2.78
CA ALA A 64 15.37 5.13 -3.10
C ALA A 64 14.68 5.22 -4.46
N GLY A 65 13.75 6.17 -4.59
CA GLY A 65 13.11 6.38 -5.88
C GLY A 65 12.41 7.72 -6.02
N SER A 66 12.25 8.15 -7.28
CA SER A 66 11.58 9.39 -7.64
C SER A 66 10.05 9.24 -7.60
N LEU A 67 9.35 10.37 -7.77
CA LEU A 67 7.89 10.38 -7.95
C LEU A 67 7.48 9.60 -9.21
N ASP A 68 8.24 9.70 -10.29
CA ASP A 68 7.97 8.98 -11.54
C ASP A 68 8.06 7.47 -11.32
N GLN A 69 9.12 6.99 -10.69
CA GLN A 69 9.28 5.58 -10.34
C GLN A 69 8.16 5.10 -9.41
N SER A 70 7.74 5.94 -8.46
CA SER A 70 6.63 5.63 -7.56
C SER A 70 5.30 5.53 -8.32
N THR A 71 5.12 6.36 -9.35
CA THR A 71 3.96 6.36 -10.25
C THR A 71 3.95 5.12 -11.15
N GLU A 72 5.11 4.68 -11.64
CA GLU A 72 5.23 3.41 -12.35
C GLU A 72 4.87 2.22 -11.44
N ILE A 73 5.34 2.20 -10.20
CA ILE A 73 5.11 1.11 -9.25
C ILE A 73 3.63 1.00 -8.84
N ILE A 74 2.93 2.11 -8.64
CA ILE A 74 1.50 2.11 -8.29
C ILE A 74 0.61 1.75 -9.49
N ASN A 75 1.08 1.98 -10.72
CA ASN A 75 0.36 1.59 -11.93
C ASN A 75 0.70 0.16 -12.39
N ALA A 76 1.74 -0.48 -11.82
CA ALA A 76 2.12 -1.83 -12.16
C ALA A 76 1.07 -2.85 -11.68
N GLU A 77 0.65 -3.73 -12.59
CA GLU A 77 -0.26 -4.83 -12.28
C GLU A 77 0.33 -5.77 -11.23
N GLN A 78 -0.56 -6.28 -10.36
CA GLN A 78 -0.19 -7.23 -9.32
C GLN A 78 0.37 -8.51 -9.95
N GLY A 79 1.45 -9.04 -9.37
CA GLY A 79 2.05 -10.32 -9.80
C GLY A 79 3.06 -10.18 -10.94
N THR A 80 3.20 -8.99 -11.52
CA THR A 80 4.27 -8.73 -12.49
C THR A 80 5.67 -8.82 -11.83
N PRO A 81 6.72 -9.15 -12.59
CA PRO A 81 8.09 -9.19 -12.05
C PRO A 81 8.53 -7.86 -11.43
N SER A 82 8.13 -6.73 -12.02
CA SER A 82 8.38 -5.38 -11.49
C SER A 82 7.70 -5.17 -10.13
N TRP A 83 6.45 -5.61 -9.99
CA TRP A 83 5.71 -5.60 -8.72
C TRP A 83 6.41 -6.45 -7.65
N HIS A 84 6.84 -7.67 -7.98
CA HIS A 84 7.59 -8.52 -7.06
C HIS A 84 8.94 -7.91 -6.66
N LYS A 85 9.68 -7.34 -7.61
CA LYS A 85 10.95 -6.63 -7.36
C LYS A 85 10.74 -5.45 -6.41
N ALA A 86 9.70 -4.65 -6.64
CA ALA A 86 9.38 -3.50 -5.80
C ALA A 86 9.08 -3.91 -4.34
N ARG A 87 8.41 -5.05 -4.13
CA ARG A 87 8.07 -5.56 -2.79
C ARG A 87 9.22 -6.23 -2.04
N LYS A 88 10.23 -6.74 -2.75
CA LYS A 88 11.38 -7.40 -2.13
C LYS A 88 12.23 -6.44 -1.30
N VAL A 89 12.36 -5.19 -1.75
CA VAL A 89 13.18 -4.17 -1.07
C VAL A 89 12.38 -3.28 -0.13
N ARG A 90 11.11 -3.61 0.13
CA ARG A 90 10.17 -2.77 0.89
C ARG A 90 9.42 -3.54 1.96
N LEU A 91 9.18 -2.84 3.08
CA LEU A 91 8.29 -3.29 4.13
C LEU A 91 6.85 -3.01 3.70
N THR A 92 6.05 -4.05 3.49
CA THR A 92 4.62 -3.92 3.20
C THR A 92 3.83 -3.84 4.50
N ALA A 93 2.60 -3.35 4.46
CA ALA A 93 1.73 -3.30 5.65
C ALA A 93 1.65 -4.65 6.40
N PHE A 94 1.52 -5.77 5.66
CA PHE A 94 1.54 -7.12 6.23
C PHE A 94 2.87 -7.44 6.95
N LYS A 95 4.01 -7.12 6.31
CA LYS A 95 5.34 -7.31 6.91
C LYS A 95 5.53 -6.43 8.15
N ALA A 96 5.05 -5.18 8.12
CA ALA A 96 5.18 -4.23 9.22
C ALA A 96 4.48 -4.73 10.49
N ARG A 97 3.25 -5.25 10.36
CA ARG A 97 2.53 -5.88 11.47
C ARG A 97 3.32 -7.06 12.06
N ALA A 98 3.94 -7.85 11.19
CA ALA A 98 4.72 -9.02 11.56
C ALA A 98 5.98 -8.62 12.37
N GLN A 99 6.63 -7.50 12.04
CA GLN A 99 7.78 -6.97 12.79
C GLN A 99 7.37 -6.36 14.13
N PHE A 100 6.26 -5.62 14.17
CA PHE A 100 5.78 -4.99 15.39
C PHE A 100 5.53 -6.01 16.52
N THR A 101 4.90 -7.16 16.22
CA THR A 101 4.74 -8.22 17.23
C THR A 101 6.02 -8.96 17.56
N TYR A 102 6.99 -8.97 16.65
CA TYR A 102 8.25 -9.69 16.88
C TYR A 102 9.18 -8.90 17.80
N TYR A 103 9.12 -7.57 17.75
CA TYR A 103 9.97 -6.68 18.53
C TYR A 103 9.92 -6.93 20.05
N SER A 104 8.77 -7.34 20.59
CA SER A 104 8.61 -7.65 22.01
C SER A 104 9.10 -9.05 22.41
N ASN A 105 9.70 -9.81 21.50
CA ASN A 105 10.24 -11.13 21.79
C ASN A 105 11.51 -11.04 22.63
N LYS A 106 11.55 -11.78 23.75
CA LYS A 106 12.71 -11.81 24.67
C LYS A 106 13.97 -12.38 24.02
N ASN A 107 13.81 -13.28 23.05
CA ASN A 107 14.89 -13.93 22.30
C ASN A 107 14.72 -13.65 20.80
N ALA A 108 14.78 -12.37 20.42
CA ALA A 108 14.61 -11.95 19.03
C ALA A 108 15.83 -12.32 18.18
N ASP A 109 15.61 -13.15 17.16
CA ASP A 109 16.54 -13.47 16.08
C ASP A 109 16.12 -12.69 14.84
N TRP A 110 16.73 -11.52 14.67
CA TRP A 110 16.40 -10.59 13.59
C TRP A 110 16.86 -11.09 12.22
N ASP A 111 17.92 -11.89 12.15
CA ASP A 111 18.44 -12.44 10.89
C ASP A 111 17.49 -13.50 10.34
N LYS A 112 17.07 -14.43 11.20
CA LYS A 112 16.02 -15.39 10.84
C LYS A 112 14.74 -14.67 10.45
N ARG A 113 14.35 -13.64 11.21
CA ARG A 113 13.13 -12.88 10.92
C ARG A 113 13.20 -12.14 9.59
N TYR A 114 14.36 -11.60 9.25
CA TYR A 114 14.62 -10.98 7.95
C TYR A 114 14.40 -12.00 6.82
N GLN A 115 14.99 -13.20 6.94
CA GLN A 115 14.82 -14.26 5.95
C GLN A 115 13.35 -14.68 5.78
N GLU A 116 12.63 -14.90 6.88
CA GLU A 116 11.21 -15.27 6.84
C GLU A 116 10.33 -14.21 6.15
N VAL A 117 10.65 -12.93 6.33
CA VAL A 117 9.82 -11.82 5.89
C VAL A 117 10.14 -11.38 4.45
N PHE A 118 11.42 -11.38 4.08
CA PHE A 118 11.88 -10.89 2.78
C PHE A 118 12.17 -12.01 1.77
N HIS A 119 12.42 -13.23 2.25
CA HIS A 119 12.76 -14.41 1.44
C HIS A 119 11.75 -15.57 1.66
N SER A 120 10.50 -15.24 2.01
CA SER A 120 9.43 -16.23 2.13
C SER A 120 9.18 -16.97 0.80
N ASN A 121 9.15 -18.30 0.87
CA ASN A 121 8.74 -19.17 -0.23
C ASN A 121 7.24 -19.54 -0.16
N PHE A 122 6.43 -18.79 0.58
CA PHE A 122 5.00 -19.06 0.71
C PHE A 122 4.29 -18.85 -0.63
N LEU A 123 3.66 -19.91 -1.15
CA LEU A 123 2.95 -19.93 -2.43
C LEU A 123 1.44 -19.72 -2.29
N GLY A 124 0.93 -19.56 -1.07
CA GLY A 124 -0.50 -19.53 -0.78
C GLY A 124 -0.98 -20.79 -0.08
N ASN A 125 -2.11 -20.68 0.60
CA ASN A 125 -2.89 -21.78 1.16
C ASN A 125 -4.33 -21.73 0.63
N GLU A 126 -5.18 -22.68 1.04
CA GLU A 126 -6.59 -22.71 0.66
C GLU A 126 -7.33 -21.40 0.95
N ASP A 127 -7.02 -20.75 2.08
CA ASP A 127 -7.59 -19.43 2.42
C ASP A 127 -7.14 -18.34 1.44
N THR A 128 -5.89 -18.36 0.99
CA THR A 128 -5.36 -17.42 0.00
C THR A 128 -6.05 -17.62 -1.34
N ILE A 129 -6.24 -18.88 -1.76
CA ILE A 129 -6.95 -19.23 -3.00
C ILE A 129 -8.41 -18.79 -2.93
N ARG A 130 -9.08 -19.07 -1.82
CA ARG A 130 -10.45 -18.62 -1.57
C ARG A 130 -10.56 -17.10 -1.60
N GLY A 131 -9.62 -16.40 -0.96
CA GLY A 131 -9.55 -14.94 -0.99
C GLY A 131 -9.49 -14.40 -2.43
N LEU A 132 -8.59 -14.94 -3.25
CA LEU A 132 -8.46 -14.54 -4.66
C LEU A 132 -9.75 -14.77 -5.47
N ARG A 133 -10.47 -15.88 -5.22
CA ARG A 133 -11.73 -16.18 -5.91
C ARG A 133 -12.87 -15.26 -5.49
N CYS A 134 -12.90 -14.88 -4.21
CA CYS A 134 -13.99 -14.08 -3.64
C CYS A 134 -13.75 -12.56 -3.74
N GLU A 135 -12.52 -12.11 -3.98
CA GLU A 135 -12.15 -10.68 -3.93
C GLU A 135 -12.98 -9.84 -4.91
N ALA A 136 -13.12 -10.28 -6.16
CA ALA A 136 -13.91 -9.57 -7.16
C ALA A 136 -15.39 -9.47 -6.75
N VAL A 137 -15.98 -10.59 -6.31
CA VAL A 137 -17.38 -10.62 -5.87
C VAL A 137 -17.62 -9.71 -4.66
N ALA A 138 -16.73 -9.75 -3.66
CA ALA A 138 -16.83 -8.91 -2.48
C ALA A 138 -16.72 -7.41 -2.83
N ARG A 139 -15.86 -7.09 -3.81
CA ARG A 139 -15.66 -5.73 -4.32
C ARG A 139 -16.92 -5.21 -5.01
N ASP A 140 -17.52 -6.00 -5.88
CA ASP A 140 -18.73 -5.63 -6.61
C ASP A 140 -19.90 -5.40 -5.65
N LEU A 141 -20.09 -6.30 -4.68
CA LEU A 141 -21.11 -6.14 -3.63
C LEU A 141 -20.89 -4.88 -2.78
N TYR A 142 -19.64 -4.55 -2.45
CA TYR A 142 -19.32 -3.32 -1.72
C TYR A 142 -19.63 -2.07 -2.54
N ALA A 143 -19.21 -2.06 -3.82
CA ALA A 143 -19.47 -0.94 -4.73
C ALA A 143 -20.97 -0.69 -4.92
N GLU A 144 -21.76 -1.76 -5.07
CA GLU A 144 -23.22 -1.68 -5.17
C GLU A 144 -23.84 -1.17 -3.86
N HIS A 145 -23.50 -1.78 -2.73
CA HIS A 145 -24.08 -1.43 -1.43
C HIS A 145 -23.85 0.03 -1.04
N TYR A 146 -22.64 0.54 -1.29
CA TYR A 146 -22.27 1.92 -0.94
C TYR A 146 -22.42 2.90 -2.11
N SER A 147 -22.91 2.45 -3.28
CA SER A 147 -23.02 3.25 -4.50
C SER A 147 -21.73 4.03 -4.80
N CYS A 148 -20.60 3.35 -4.68
CA CYS A 148 -19.28 3.97 -4.79
C CYS A 148 -18.44 3.33 -5.90
N MET A 149 -17.45 4.08 -6.38
CA MET A 149 -16.47 3.57 -7.33
C MET A 149 -15.24 3.06 -6.57
N ILE A 150 -14.86 1.81 -6.84
CA ILE A 150 -13.62 1.25 -6.32
C ILE A 150 -12.54 1.39 -7.39
N LEU A 151 -11.39 1.91 -6.99
CA LEU A 151 -10.20 2.03 -7.83
C LEU A 151 -9.15 1.07 -7.30
N GLU A 152 -8.74 0.12 -8.13
CA GLU A 152 -7.61 -0.76 -7.83
C GLU A 152 -6.31 -0.02 -8.12
N SER A 153 -5.30 -0.32 -7.30
CA SER A 153 -3.95 0.19 -7.50
C SER A 153 -2.93 -0.93 -7.26
N GLY A 154 -1.75 -0.75 -7.83
CA GLY A 154 -0.58 -1.57 -7.57
C GLY A 154 -0.01 -1.31 -6.16
N LEU A 155 1.29 -1.10 -6.08
CA LEU A 155 1.94 -0.86 -4.79
C LEU A 155 2.10 0.65 -4.56
N LEU A 156 1.54 1.17 -3.46
CA LEU A 156 1.81 2.55 -3.05
C LEU A 156 3.20 2.60 -2.40
N VAL A 157 4.11 3.35 -3.01
CA VAL A 157 5.45 3.63 -2.49
C VAL A 157 5.66 5.13 -2.53
N ARG A 158 5.94 5.74 -1.39
CA ARG A 158 6.19 7.19 -1.35
C ARG A 158 7.67 7.50 -1.55
N PRO A 159 8.03 8.49 -2.38
CA PRO A 159 9.42 8.90 -2.55
C PRO A 159 10.13 9.27 -1.24
N GLU A 160 9.40 9.86 -0.28
CA GLU A 160 9.98 10.31 1.00
C GLU A 160 10.28 9.17 1.97
N LEU A 161 9.62 8.01 1.78
CA LEU A 161 9.80 6.80 2.60
C LEU A 161 9.79 5.57 1.69
N PRO A 162 10.78 5.45 0.80
CA PRO A 162 10.70 4.52 -0.31
C PRO A 162 10.95 3.07 0.11
N TRP A 163 11.36 2.85 1.37
CA TRP A 163 11.45 1.52 2.00
C TRP A 163 10.11 1.04 2.57
N LEU A 164 9.09 1.90 2.67
CA LEU A 164 7.76 1.57 3.16
C LEU A 164 6.78 1.48 1.99
N SER A 165 5.87 0.52 2.06
CA SER A 165 4.85 0.34 1.03
C SER A 165 3.52 -0.13 1.60
N ALA A 166 2.44 0.24 0.92
CA ALA A 166 1.10 -0.20 1.24
C ALA A 166 0.39 -0.68 -0.03
N ARG A 167 -0.61 -1.53 0.18
CA ARG A 167 -1.59 -1.89 -0.82
C ARG A 167 -2.95 -1.63 -0.21
N PHE A 168 -3.80 -0.93 -0.94
CA PHE A 168 -5.18 -0.63 -0.59
C PHE A 168 -6.10 -1.39 -1.53
#